data_AF-A0AAF1JUS5-F1
#
_entry.id   AF-A0AAF1JUS5-F1
#
_cell.length_a   1.000
_cell.length_b   1.000
_cell.length_c   1.000
_cell.angle_alpha   90.00
_cell.angle_beta   90.00
_cell.angle_gamma   90.00
#
_symmetry.space_group_name_H-M   'P 1'
#
loop_
_entity.id
_entity.type
_entity.pdbx_description
1 polymer ?
#
loop_
_entity_poly.entity_id
_entity_poly.type
_entity_poly.pdbx_seq_one_letter_code
_entity_poly.pdbx_strand_id
1 'polypeptide(L)' 'MAEAVILTVPESSSADREALRMMLEYVEVECRRIGALAAARHAAQAAASITEAGIAPAPMTLNPLH' A
#
# COMPACT_ATOMS: atom_id res chain seq x y z
N MET A 1 -23.92 26.30 -1.32
CA MET A 1 -22.49 26.21 -0.97
C MET A 1 -22.24 24.76 -0.59
N ALA A 2 -21.49 24.02 -1.40
CA ALA A 2 -21.23 22.60 -1.17
C ALA A 2 -19.87 22.48 -0.47
N GLU A 3 -19.88 21.98 0.76
CA GLU A 3 -18.70 21.74 1.57
C GLU A 3 -18.02 20.47 1.07
N ALA A 4 -16.86 20.63 0.43
CA ALA A 4 -16.05 19.51 -0.01
C ALA A 4 -15.36 18.90 1.23
N VAL A 5 -15.91 17.80 1.73
CA VAL A 5 -15.21 16.95 2.70
C VAL A 5 -14.00 16.36 2.00
N ILE A 6 -12.84 16.97 2.22
CA ILE A 6 -11.57 16.37 1.82
C ILE A 6 -11.36 15.17 2.74
N LEU A 7 -11.60 13.97 2.21
CA LEU A 7 -11.24 12.73 2.89
C LEU A 7 -9.71 12.63 2.89
N THR A 8 -9.07 13.23 3.90
CA THR A 8 -7.63 13.05 4.11
C THR A 8 -7.42 11.58 4.48
N VAL A 9 -6.93 10.78 3.54
CA VAL A 9 -6.46 9.43 3.84
C VAL A 9 -5.33 9.59 4.86
N PRO A 10 -5.47 9.08 6.09
CA PRO A 10 -4.42 9.22 7.08
C PRO A 10 -3.16 8.54 6.54
N GLU A 11 -2.05 9.26 6.55
CA GLU A 11 -0.73 8.72 6.20
C GLU A 11 -0.50 7.46 7.03
N SER A 12 -0.49 6.29 6.36
CA SER A 12 -0.32 5.00 7.03
C SER A 12 0.92 5.04 7.94
N SER A 13 0.77 4.64 9.20
CA SER A 13 1.94 4.59 10.09
C SER A 13 2.89 3.49 9.61
N SER A 14 4.16 3.55 10.00
CA SER A 14 5.12 2.47 9.69
C SER A 14 4.65 1.12 10.24
N ALA A 15 3.93 1.13 11.36
CA ALA A 15 3.32 -0.07 11.95
C ALA A 15 2.19 -0.62 11.08
N ASP A 16 1.37 0.25 10.48
CA ASP A 16 0.30 -0.18 9.56
C ASP A 16 0.87 -0.80 8.28
N ARG A 17 1.93 -0.21 7.73
CA ARG A 17 2.64 -0.78 6.57
C ARG A 17 3.21 -2.16 6.88
N GLU A 18 3.82 -2.32 8.04
CA GLU A 18 4.39 -3.60 8.45
C GLU A 18 3.31 -4.66 8.69
N ALA A 19 2.19 -4.29 9.32
CA ALA A 19 1.04 -5.18 9.49
C ALA A 19 0.48 -5.65 8.13
N LEU A 20 0.29 -4.71 7.19
CA LEU A 20 -0.18 -5.04 5.83
C LEU A 20 0.80 -5.95 5.08
N ARG A 21 2.12 -5.72 5.21
CA ARG A 21 3.14 -6.59 4.63
C ARG A 21 3.02 -8.02 5.15
N MET A 22 2.97 -8.19 6.47
CA MET A 22 2.83 -9.51 7.09
C MET A 22 1.54 -10.22 6.64
N MET A 23 0.43 -9.49 6.52
CA MET A 23 -0.82 -10.05 6.03
C MET A 23 -0.71 -10.55 4.58
N LEU A 24 -0.07 -9.78 3.70
CA LEU A 24 0.12 -10.16 2.30
C LEU A 24 1.03 -11.38 2.15
N GLU A 25 2.09 -11.48 2.97
CA GLU A 25 2.96 -12.66 3.02
C GLU A 25 2.21 -13.92 3.47
N TYR A 26 1.34 -13.79 4.48
CA TYR A 26 0.47 -14.89 4.89
C TYR A 26 -0.46 -15.33 3.75
N VAL A 27 -1.11 -14.37 3.07
CA VAL A 27 -1.99 -14.65 1.93
C VAL A 27 -1.23 -15.33 0.79
N GLU A 28 0.01 -14.91 0.50
CA GLU A 28 0.85 -15.57 -0.50
C GLU A 28 1.03 -17.06 -0.17
N VAL A 29 1.40 -17.38 1.07
CA VAL A 29 1.64 -18.76 1.53
C VAL A 29 0.36 -19.59 1.39
N GLU A 30 -0.78 -19.07 1.82
CA GLU A 30 -2.06 -19.78 1.70
C GLU A 30 -2.47 -19.97 0.23
N CYS A 31 -2.27 -18.97 -0.63
CA CYS A 31 -2.50 -19.11 -2.06
C CYS A 31 -1.62 -20.20 -2.69
N ARG A 32 -0.35 -20.31 -2.29
CA ARG A 32 0.55 -21.40 -2.75
C ARG A 32 0.05 -22.75 -2.27
N ARG A 33 -0.40 -22.86 -1.01
CA ARG A 33 -0.92 -24.10 -0.41
C ARG A 33 -2.13 -24.65 -1.17
N ILE A 34 -3.03 -23.80 -1.63
CA ILE A 34 -4.22 -24.20 -2.40
C ILE A 34 -3.99 -24.27 -3.92
N GLY A 35 -2.76 -24.02 -4.40
CA GLY A 35 -2.41 -24.05 -5.82
C GLY A 35 -2.83 -22.80 -6.63
N ALA A 36 -3.29 -21.74 -5.97
CA ALA A 36 -3.67 -20.47 -6.58
C ALA A 36 -2.43 -19.61 -6.91
N LEU A 37 -1.56 -20.09 -7.78
CA LEU A 37 -0.24 -19.51 -8.02
C LEU A 37 -0.27 -18.08 -8.58
N ALA A 38 -1.26 -17.73 -9.40
CA ALA A 38 -1.42 -16.37 -9.91
C ALA A 38 -1.72 -15.38 -8.76
N ALA A 39 -2.63 -15.75 -7.85
CA ALA A 39 -2.94 -14.95 -6.67
C ALA A 39 -1.73 -14.81 -5.74
N ALA A 40 -0.96 -15.88 -5.54
CA ALA A 40 0.27 -15.83 -4.76
C ALA A 40 1.28 -14.84 -5.35
N ARG A 41 1.45 -14.81 -6.68
CA ARG A 41 2.33 -13.82 -7.35
C ARG A 41 1.86 -12.38 -7.11
N HIS A 42 0.55 -12.14 -7.18
CA HIS A 42 0.00 -10.81 -6.92
C HIS A 42 0.17 -10.37 -5.46
N ALA A 43 -0.01 -11.29 -4.50
CA ALA A 43 0.23 -11.01 -3.08
C ALA A 43 1.70 -10.63 -2.82
N ALA A 44 2.64 -11.39 -3.41
CA ALA A 44 4.08 -11.10 -3.31
C ALA A 44 4.44 -9.74 -3.92
N GLN A 45 3.88 -9.39 -5.08
CA GLN A 45 4.07 -8.09 -5.74
C GLN A 45 3.55 -6.94 -4.88
N ALA A 46 2.39 -7.10 -4.26
CA ALA A 46 1.83 -6.10 -3.36
C ALA A 46 2.71 -5.90 -2.12
N ALA A 47 3.19 -6.98 -1.50
CA ALA A 47 4.08 -6.91 -0.34
C ALA A 47 5.41 -6.19 -0.67
N ALA A 48 5.99 -6.45 -1.85
CA ALA A 48 7.19 -5.75 -2.32
C ALA A 48 6.94 -4.23 -2.49
N SER A 49 5.78 -3.85 -3.03
CA SER A 49 5.42 -2.44 -3.27
C SER A 49 5.27 -1.64 -1.97
N ILE A 50 4.84 -2.27 -0.87
CA ILE A 50 4.75 -1.62 0.45
C ILE A 50 6.15 -1.24 0.98
N THR A 51 7.16 -2.05 0.68
CA THR A 51 8.55 -1.78 1.07
C THR A 51 9.11 -0.56 0.31
N GLU A 52 8.81 -0.44 -0.98
CA GLU A 52 9.27 0.69 -1.81
C GLU A 52 8.57 2.01 -1.46
N ALA A 53 7.27 1.96 -1.12
CA ALA A 53 6.50 3.15 -0.73
C ALA A 53 7.02 3.84 0.54
N GLY A 54 7.77 3.13 1.40
CA GLY A 54 8.42 3.74 2.57
C GLY A 54 9.65 4.59 2.25
N ILE A 55 10.19 4.51 1.03
CA ILE A 55 11.47 5.14 0.63
C ILE A 55 11.25 6.39 -0.23
N ALA A 56 10.08 6.54 -0.88
CA ALA A 56 9.80 7.65 -1.78
C ALA A 56 9.23 8.86 -1.03
N PRO A 57 9.98 9.97 -0.83
CA PRO A 57 9.34 11.24 -0.50
C PRO A 57 8.45 11.64 -1.67
N ALA A 58 7.15 11.83 -1.42
CA ALA A 58 6.25 12.38 -2.41
C ALA A 58 6.81 13.73 -2.90
N PRO A 59 6.95 13.96 -4.22
CA PRO A 59 7.33 15.28 -4.72
C PRO A 59 6.19 16.24 -4.40
N MET A 60 6.38 17.07 -3.37
CA MET A 60 5.51 18.20 -3.07
C MET A 60 5.69 19.23 -4.19
N THR A 61 4.96 19.07 -5.29
CA THR A 61 4.84 20.11 -6.31
C THR A 61 3.98 21.23 -5.72
N LEU A 62 4.63 22.18 -5.06
CA LEU A 62 4.07 23.49 -4.77
C LEU A 62 3.83 24.19 -6.10
N ASN A 63 2.58 24.20 -6.56
CA ASN A 63 2.19 25.02 -7.69
C ASN A 63 1.99 26.45 -7.15
N PRO A 64 2.75 27.48 -7.60
CA PRO A 64 2.48 28.85 -7.22
C PRO A 64 1.21 29.31 -7.95
N LEU A 65 0.16 29.63 -7.18
CA LEU A 65 -1.05 30.25 -7.71
C LEU A 65 -0.71 31.64 -8.26
N HIS A 66 -1.19 31.86 -9.48
CA HIS A 66 -1.13 33.09 -10.26
C HIS A 66 -2.01 34.20 -9.68
#